data_AF-C9SRU9-F1
#
_entry.id   AF-C9SRU9-F1
#
_cell.length_a   1.000
_cell.length_b   1.000
_cell.length_c   1.000
_cell.angle_alpha   90.00
_cell.angle_beta   90.00
_cell.angle_gamma   90.00
#
_symmetry.space_group_name_H-M   'P 1'
#
loop_
_entity.id
_entity.type
_entity.pdbx_description
1 polymer ?
#
loop_
_entity_poly.entity_id
_entity_poly.type
_entity_poly.pdbx_seq_one_letter_code
_entity_poly.pdbx_strand_id
1 'polypeptide(L)'
;MASFRNLPSFMSLIDTVDNVPLDFDFGNLYKLLLPGDRRPHGFIVPATVSRLPWTGDFVVNHERRFVQVKDAPSDVDPSSWCNRAFQAVVDAMVADADTFKSVHGRHSELFRVMGADYPVSIERFPAPLFGIGSRGAHMTGYVRTAEGLKIWVPRRSRHFIHVPWHA
;
A
#
# COMPACT_ATOMS: atom_id res chain seq x y z
N MET A 1 38.44 0.02 -14.54
CA MET A 1 37.58 -1.11 -14.15
C MET A 1 37.08 -0.85 -12.73
N ALA A 2 35.78 -0.62 -12.56
CA ALA A 2 35.21 -0.53 -11.22
C ALA A 2 35.31 -1.90 -10.53
N SER A 3 35.84 -1.92 -9.31
CA SER A 3 36.00 -3.13 -8.51
C SER A 3 34.62 -3.59 -8.03
N PHE A 4 34.12 -4.72 -8.53
CA PHE A 4 32.85 -5.32 -8.14
C PHE A 4 32.84 -5.95 -6.73
N ARG A 5 33.89 -5.74 -5.92
CA ARG A 5 34.17 -6.55 -4.72
C ARG A 5 33.23 -6.34 -3.52
N ASN A 6 32.28 -5.40 -3.58
CA ASN A 6 31.38 -5.09 -2.44
C ASN A 6 29.88 -5.05 -2.82
N LEU A 7 29.45 -5.72 -3.89
CA LEU A 7 28.00 -5.80 -4.15
C LEU A 7 27.31 -6.69 -3.11
N PRO A 8 26.13 -6.30 -2.59
CA PRO A 8 25.34 -7.16 -1.72
C PRO A 8 25.08 -8.51 -2.42
N SER A 9 25.08 -9.58 -1.64
CA SER A 9 24.63 -10.89 -2.15
C SER A 9 23.16 -10.80 -2.57
N PHE A 10 22.73 -11.67 -3.50
CA PHE A 10 21.30 -11.76 -3.83
C PHE A 10 20.45 -12.06 -2.59
N MET A 11 20.98 -12.79 -1.62
CA MET A 11 20.26 -13.05 -0.38
C MET A 11 20.06 -11.79 0.45
N SER A 12 21.09 -10.96 0.60
CA SER A 12 20.94 -9.68 1.30
C SER A 12 19.95 -8.72 0.62
N LEU A 13 19.75 -8.84 -0.71
CA LEU A 13 18.70 -8.09 -1.40
C LEU A 13 17.30 -8.62 -1.06
N ILE A 14 17.14 -9.94 -0.94
CA ILE A 14 15.88 -10.57 -0.50
C ILE A 14 15.58 -10.16 0.94
N ASP A 15 16.55 -10.26 1.84
CA ASP A 15 16.40 -9.89 3.26
C ASP A 15 16.02 -8.41 3.46
N THR A 16 16.36 -7.54 2.50
CA THR A 16 15.97 -6.12 2.55
C THR A 16 14.47 -5.93 2.31
N VAL A 17 13.85 -6.78 1.47
CA VAL A 17 12.42 -6.70 1.11
C VAL A 17 11.56 -7.61 1.97
N ASP A 18 12.02 -8.82 2.27
CA ASP A 18 11.39 -9.79 3.17
C ASP A 18 11.97 -9.63 4.59
N ASN A 19 11.77 -8.45 5.15
CA ASN A 19 12.38 -8.02 6.41
C ASN A 19 11.47 -8.18 7.63
N VAL A 20 10.31 -8.83 7.47
CA VAL A 20 9.42 -9.15 8.58
C VAL A 20 10.00 -10.35 9.33
N PRO A 21 10.27 -10.24 10.65
CA PRO A 21 10.79 -11.37 11.42
C PRO A 21 9.87 -12.60 11.32
N LEU A 22 10.46 -13.80 11.26
CA LEU A 22 9.69 -15.04 11.19
C LEU A 22 8.82 -15.28 12.44
N ASP A 23 9.20 -14.71 13.57
CA ASP A 23 8.50 -14.71 14.85
C ASP A 23 7.62 -13.46 15.06
N PHE A 24 7.39 -12.67 14.01
CA PHE A 24 6.55 -11.50 14.10
C PHE A 24 5.13 -11.86 14.56
N ASP A 25 4.69 -11.23 15.65
CA ASP A 25 3.34 -11.44 16.18
C ASP A 25 2.29 -10.67 15.35
N PHE A 26 1.77 -11.34 14.33
CA PHE A 26 0.67 -10.84 13.51
C PHE A 26 -0.64 -10.61 14.30
N GLY A 27 -0.77 -11.18 15.51
CA GLY A 27 -1.91 -10.97 16.39
C GLY A 27 -2.03 -9.53 16.91
N ASN A 28 -0.94 -8.76 16.87
CA ASN A 28 -0.94 -7.35 17.27
C ASN A 28 -1.47 -6.39 16.21
N LEU A 29 -1.63 -6.84 14.96
CA LEU A 29 -2.12 -6.01 13.86
C LEU A 29 -3.64 -5.83 13.91
N TYR A 30 -4.11 -4.70 13.41
CA TYR A 30 -5.52 -4.44 13.18
C TYR A 30 -5.94 -4.98 11.82
N LYS A 31 -7.09 -5.67 11.78
CA LYS A 31 -7.68 -6.15 10.52
C LYS A 31 -8.52 -5.03 9.89
N LEU A 32 -8.30 -4.75 8.61
CA LEU A 32 -9.20 -3.89 7.82
C LEU A 32 -10.33 -4.74 7.24
N LEU A 33 -11.57 -4.41 7.59
CA LEU A 33 -12.78 -5.15 7.20
C LEU A 33 -13.71 -4.27 6.36
N LEU A 34 -14.43 -4.93 5.45
CA LEU A 34 -15.45 -4.30 4.60
C LEU A 34 -16.86 -4.79 5.01
N PRO A 35 -17.92 -3.98 4.78
CA PRO A 35 -19.30 -4.35 5.01
C PRO A 35 -19.66 -5.69 4.36
N GLY A 36 -20.32 -6.55 5.12
CA GLY A 36 -20.73 -7.87 4.65
C GLY A 36 -19.59 -8.89 4.44
N ASP A 37 -18.32 -8.51 4.61
CA ASP A 37 -17.17 -9.42 4.46
C ASP A 37 -16.39 -9.57 5.78
N ARG A 38 -16.23 -10.81 6.24
CA ARG A 38 -15.51 -11.14 7.48
C ARG A 38 -14.01 -11.34 7.25
N ARG A 39 -13.56 -11.39 6.00
CA ARG A 39 -12.16 -11.57 5.65
C ARG A 39 -11.41 -10.25 5.81
N PRO A 40 -10.19 -10.26 6.36
CA PRO A 40 -9.34 -9.07 6.37
C PRO A 40 -8.86 -8.75 4.94
N HIS A 41 -9.00 -7.49 4.54
CA HIS A 41 -8.47 -6.98 3.27
C HIS A 41 -7.18 -6.18 3.42
N GLY A 42 -6.75 -5.96 4.67
CA GLY A 42 -5.49 -5.35 5.01
C GLY A 42 -5.14 -5.55 6.48
N PHE A 43 -3.87 -5.33 6.81
CA PHE A 43 -3.36 -5.40 8.17
C PHE A 43 -2.61 -4.13 8.54
N ILE A 44 -3.07 -3.46 9.59
CA ILE A 44 -2.60 -2.12 9.97
C ILE A 44 -1.89 -2.20 11.31
N VAL A 45 -0.69 -1.63 11.42
CA VAL A 45 0.03 -1.55 12.70
C VAL A 45 -0.69 -0.59 13.66
N PRO A 46 -0.69 -0.85 14.99
CA PRO A 46 -1.39 -0.02 15.97
C PRO A 46 -1.07 1.47 15.88
N ALA A 47 0.22 1.81 15.70
CA ALA A 47 0.67 3.19 15.55
C ALA A 47 0.04 3.92 14.36
N THR A 48 -0.25 3.20 13.27
CA THR A 48 -0.92 3.76 12.09
C THR A 48 -2.42 3.93 12.36
N VAL A 49 -3.07 2.96 13.00
CA VAL A 49 -4.49 3.09 13.39
C VAL A 49 -4.72 4.30 14.29
N SER A 50 -3.84 4.55 15.26
CA SER A 50 -3.96 5.71 16.16
C SER A 50 -3.72 7.06 15.48
N ARG A 51 -3.07 7.09 14.31
CA ARG A 51 -2.74 8.32 13.59
C ARG A 51 -3.68 8.63 12.43
N LEU A 52 -4.26 7.60 11.81
CA LEU A 52 -5.14 7.79 10.66
C LEU A 52 -6.38 8.62 11.07
N PRO A 53 -6.80 9.59 10.24
CA PRO A 53 -7.94 10.45 10.53
C PRO A 53 -9.25 9.71 10.22
N TRP A 54 -9.58 8.70 11.03
CA TRP A 54 -10.80 7.91 10.85
C TRP A 54 -12.03 8.80 10.93
N THR A 55 -12.89 8.69 9.91
CA THR A 55 -14.15 9.42 9.87
C THR A 55 -15.24 8.66 10.62
N GLY A 56 -16.41 9.31 10.78
CA GLY A 56 -17.60 8.69 11.34
C GLY A 56 -18.12 7.48 10.55
N ASP A 57 -17.59 7.20 9.36
CA ASP A 57 -17.95 6.03 8.55
C ASP A 57 -17.22 4.75 8.97
N PHE A 58 -16.30 4.82 9.93
CA PHE A 58 -15.53 3.67 10.40
C PHE A 58 -15.90 3.28 11.84
N VAL A 59 -15.76 2.00 12.14
CA VAL A 59 -15.73 1.44 13.49
C VAL A 59 -14.31 0.99 13.77
N VAL A 60 -13.67 1.61 14.76
CA VAL A 60 -12.36 1.19 15.26
C VAL A 60 -12.58 0.44 16.57
N ASN A 61 -12.20 -0.83 16.62
CA ASN A 61 -12.30 -1.65 17.82
C ASN A 61 -10.90 -2.06 18.29
N HIS A 62 -10.46 -1.50 19.42
CA HIS A 62 -9.12 -1.72 19.97
C HIS A 62 -8.99 -3.06 20.70
N GLU A 63 -10.06 -3.56 21.30
CA GLU A 63 -10.08 -4.85 22.00
C GLU A 63 -9.93 -6.01 21.01
N ARG A 64 -10.73 -5.99 19.95
CA ARG A 64 -10.77 -7.03 18.90
C ARG A 64 -9.83 -6.74 17.73
N ARG A 65 -9.11 -5.62 17.78
CA ARG A 65 -8.13 -5.15 16.79
C ARG A 65 -8.66 -5.21 15.35
N PHE A 66 -9.69 -4.43 15.07
CA PHE A 66 -10.14 -4.22 13.70
C PHE A 66 -10.53 -2.77 13.44
N VAL A 67 -10.47 -2.40 12.16
CA VAL A 67 -11.07 -1.20 11.61
C VAL A 67 -12.02 -1.66 10.51
N GLN A 68 -13.29 -1.28 10.60
CA GLN A 68 -14.33 -1.71 9.68
C GLN A 68 -15.06 -0.50 9.12
N VAL A 69 -15.26 -0.47 7.80
CA VAL A 69 -16.21 0.49 7.20
C VAL A 69 -17.62 0.08 7.63
N LYS A 70 -18.41 1.03 8.12
CA LYS A 70 -19.81 0.80 8.55
C LYS A 70 -20.65 0.30 7.38
N ASP A 71 -21.71 -0.43 7.70
CA ASP A 71 -22.64 -0.93 6.68
C ASP A 71 -23.25 0.22 5.89
N ALA A 72 -23.39 0.00 4.58
CA ALA A 72 -24.05 0.96 3.70
C ALA A 72 -25.55 1.06 4.07
N PRO A 73 -26.15 2.25 3.96
CA PRO A 73 -27.61 2.38 3.98
C PRO A 73 -28.24 1.47 2.91
N SER A 74 -29.46 0.98 3.18
CA SER A 74 -30.12 -0.04 2.34
C SER A 74 -30.33 0.34 0.87
N ASP A 75 -30.31 1.63 0.56
CA ASP A 75 -30.51 2.21 -0.77
C ASP A 75 -29.21 2.63 -1.47
N VAL A 76 -28.04 2.38 -0.85
CA VAL A 76 -26.74 2.78 -1.38
C VAL A 76 -25.91 1.57 -1.80
N ASP A 77 -25.33 1.65 -3.00
CA ASP A 77 -24.39 0.63 -3.49
C ASP A 77 -23.18 0.49 -2.54
N PRO A 78 -22.89 -0.73 -2.00
CA PRO A 78 -21.78 -0.94 -1.06
C PRO A 78 -20.41 -0.50 -1.58
N SER A 79 -20.19 -0.64 -2.88
CA SER A 79 -18.97 -0.21 -3.55
C SER A 79 -18.81 1.31 -3.48
N SER A 80 -19.83 2.06 -3.88
CA SER A 80 -19.87 3.52 -3.80
C SER A 80 -19.71 4.04 -2.37
N TRP A 81 -20.36 3.38 -1.41
CA TRP A 81 -20.28 3.69 0.01
C TRP A 81 -18.86 3.55 0.54
N CYS A 82 -18.22 2.41 0.28
CA CYS A 82 -16.86 2.15 0.75
C CYS A 82 -15.84 3.08 0.10
N ASN A 83 -15.95 3.30 -1.21
CA ASN A 83 -15.05 4.23 -1.93
C ASN A 83 -15.13 5.64 -1.34
N ARG A 84 -16.33 6.14 -1.08
CA ARG A 84 -16.51 7.45 -0.43
C ARG A 84 -15.93 7.47 0.99
N ALA A 85 -16.17 6.44 1.79
CA ALA A 85 -15.65 6.36 3.15
C ALA A 85 -14.11 6.40 3.18
N PHE A 86 -13.45 5.59 2.35
CA PHE A 86 -11.99 5.63 2.23
C PHE A 86 -11.49 6.97 1.70
N GLN A 87 -12.16 7.53 0.68
CA GLN A 87 -11.77 8.82 0.11
C GLN A 87 -11.81 9.93 1.17
N ALA A 88 -12.81 9.96 2.04
CA ALA A 88 -12.89 10.96 3.10
C ALA A 88 -11.70 10.90 4.10
N VAL A 89 -11.19 9.70 4.39
CA VAL A 89 -9.97 9.54 5.19
C VAL A 89 -8.75 10.05 4.42
N VAL A 90 -8.64 9.72 3.12
CA VAL A 90 -7.53 10.17 2.27
C VAL A 90 -7.53 11.68 2.11
N ASP A 91 -8.69 12.31 1.89
CA ASP A 91 -8.84 13.77 1.78
C ASP A 91 -8.33 14.46 3.06
N ALA A 92 -8.68 13.91 4.23
CA ALA A 92 -8.19 14.42 5.51
C ALA A 92 -6.66 14.26 5.65
N MET A 93 -6.08 13.16 5.15
CA MET A 93 -4.62 12.97 5.13
C MET A 93 -3.91 13.92 4.16
N VAL A 94 -4.52 14.21 3.01
CA VAL A 94 -3.98 15.16 2.02
C VAL A 94 -3.99 16.58 2.58
N ALA A 95 -5.05 16.95 3.31
CA ALA A 95 -5.16 18.24 3.98
C ALA A 95 -4.12 18.44 5.10
N ASP A 96 -3.71 17.35 5.77
CA ASP A 96 -2.65 17.33 6.79
C ASP A 96 -1.37 16.65 6.29
N ALA A 97 -0.71 17.31 5.33
CA ALA A 97 0.44 16.77 4.61
C ALA A 97 1.67 16.46 5.50
N ASP A 98 1.77 17.06 6.69
CA ASP A 98 2.89 16.87 7.61
C ASP A 98 2.79 15.54 8.38
N THR A 99 1.57 15.10 8.68
CA THR A 99 1.35 13.84 9.42
C THR A 99 1.70 12.62 8.56
N PHE A 100 1.45 12.64 7.26
CA PHE A 100 1.69 11.49 6.36
C PHE A 100 2.52 11.88 5.15
N LYS A 101 3.85 11.96 5.34
CA LYS A 101 4.80 12.26 4.25
C LYS A 101 4.65 11.37 3.01
N SER A 102 4.18 10.12 3.17
CA SER A 102 3.93 9.20 2.05
C SER A 102 2.84 9.66 1.09
N VAL A 103 1.90 10.51 1.54
CA VAL A 103 0.82 11.07 0.71
C VAL A 103 1.27 12.32 -0.03
N HIS A 104 2.36 12.96 0.39
CA HIS A 104 2.94 14.14 -0.26
C HIS A 104 1.95 15.31 -0.46
N GLY A 105 0.90 15.39 0.36
CA GLY A 105 -0.17 16.39 0.22
C GLY A 105 -0.85 16.34 -1.15
N ARG A 106 -0.90 15.17 -1.80
CA ARG A 106 -1.42 15.01 -3.16
C ARG A 106 -2.27 13.76 -3.28
N HIS A 107 -3.30 13.87 -4.11
CA HIS A 107 -4.04 12.72 -4.58
C HIS A 107 -3.22 11.89 -5.58
N SER A 108 -3.55 10.61 -5.66
CA SER A 108 -2.93 9.60 -6.52
C SER A 108 -3.96 8.74 -7.22
N GLU A 109 -3.51 7.90 -8.15
CA GLU A 109 -4.40 6.96 -8.81
C GLU A 109 -4.99 5.92 -7.84
N LEU A 110 -6.12 5.35 -8.21
CA LEU A 110 -6.83 4.36 -7.41
C LEU A 110 -6.23 2.96 -7.58
N PHE A 111 -5.98 2.28 -6.46
CA PHE A 111 -5.62 0.86 -6.37
C PHE A 111 -6.79 0.05 -5.87
N ARG A 112 -7.08 -1.07 -6.54
CA ARG A 112 -8.16 -1.97 -6.15
C ARG A 112 -7.82 -2.72 -4.87
N VAL A 113 -8.75 -2.75 -3.92
CA VAL A 113 -8.69 -3.65 -2.77
C VAL A 113 -8.92 -5.09 -3.23
N MET A 114 -7.87 -5.89 -3.23
CA MET A 114 -7.90 -7.24 -3.78
C MET A 114 -8.77 -8.18 -2.92
N GLY A 115 -9.53 -9.06 -3.58
CA GLY A 115 -10.33 -10.09 -2.92
C GLY A 115 -11.63 -9.60 -2.29
N ALA A 116 -11.93 -8.30 -2.32
CA ALA A 116 -13.22 -7.76 -1.89
C ALA A 116 -14.35 -8.25 -2.80
N ASP A 117 -15.49 -8.61 -2.20
CA ASP A 117 -16.67 -9.15 -2.92
C ASP A 117 -17.31 -8.13 -3.88
N TYR A 118 -17.03 -6.84 -3.71
CA TYR A 118 -17.48 -5.76 -4.57
C TYR A 118 -16.37 -4.73 -4.85
N PRO A 119 -16.51 -3.91 -5.92
CA PRO A 119 -15.57 -2.84 -6.29
C PRO A 119 -15.27 -1.83 -5.18
N VAL A 120 -14.06 -1.84 -4.67
CA VAL A 120 -13.51 -0.91 -3.68
C VAL A 120 -12.08 -0.59 -4.05
N SER A 121 -11.74 0.69 -4.05
CA SER A 121 -10.41 1.17 -4.33
C SER A 121 -9.99 2.20 -3.29
N ILE A 122 -8.69 2.29 -3.08
CA ILE A 122 -8.04 3.28 -2.22
C ILE A 122 -6.94 3.92 -3.06
N GLU A 123 -6.70 5.20 -2.87
CA GLU A 123 -5.58 5.89 -3.52
C GLU A 123 -4.22 5.21 -3.24
N ARG A 124 -3.35 5.19 -4.25
CA ARG A 124 -2.07 4.47 -4.21
C ARG A 124 -1.14 4.95 -3.10
N PHE A 125 -0.96 6.25 -2.94
CA PHE A 125 0.00 6.79 -1.97
C PHE A 125 -0.32 6.39 -0.51
N PRO A 126 -1.59 6.47 -0.04
CA PRO A 126 -1.93 5.99 1.29
C PRO A 126 -2.21 4.48 1.38
N ALA A 127 -2.34 3.74 0.27
CA ALA A 127 -2.66 2.30 0.29
C ALA A 127 -1.80 1.45 1.27
N PRO A 128 -0.47 1.64 1.40
CA PRO A 128 0.33 0.90 2.37
C PRO A 128 -0.08 1.16 3.84
N LEU A 129 -0.65 2.32 4.15
CA LEU A 129 -1.11 2.66 5.51
C LEU A 129 -2.39 1.91 5.90
N PHE A 130 -3.17 1.47 4.91
CA PHE A 130 -4.30 0.57 5.10
C PHE A 130 -3.88 -0.91 5.09
N GLY A 131 -2.60 -1.19 4.81
CA GLY A 131 -2.07 -2.56 4.79
C GLY A 131 -2.68 -3.44 3.72
N ILE A 132 -3.26 -2.86 2.67
CA ILE A 132 -3.90 -3.63 1.59
C ILE A 132 -2.84 -4.24 0.67
N GLY A 133 -3.15 -5.42 0.13
CA GLY A 133 -2.33 -6.02 -0.92
C GLY A 133 -2.40 -5.19 -2.21
N SER A 134 -1.24 -4.93 -2.82
CA SER A 134 -1.14 -4.24 -4.12
C SER A 134 -0.59 -5.17 -5.20
N ARG A 135 -0.81 -4.81 -6.47
CA ARG A 135 -0.27 -5.52 -7.63
C ARG A 135 0.41 -4.53 -8.55
N GLY A 136 1.50 -4.97 -9.17
CA GLY A 136 2.23 -4.21 -10.17
C GLY A 136 2.63 -5.10 -11.34
N ALA A 137 2.80 -4.49 -12.51
CA ALA A 137 3.36 -5.16 -13.68
C ALA A 137 4.85 -4.80 -13.80
N HIS A 138 5.68 -5.82 -13.99
CA HIS A 138 7.11 -5.67 -14.24
C HIS A 138 7.44 -6.33 -15.58
N MET A 139 8.22 -5.65 -16.42
CA MET A 139 8.64 -6.15 -17.72
C MET A 139 10.17 -6.17 -17.80
N THR A 140 10.73 -7.30 -18.23
CA THR A 140 12.15 -7.41 -18.57
C THR A 140 12.29 -7.39 -20.08
N GLY A 141 12.64 -6.23 -20.64
CA GLY A 141 12.93 -6.09 -22.06
C GLY A 141 14.34 -6.56 -22.39
N TYR A 142 14.50 -7.48 -23.35
CA TYR A 142 15.80 -7.95 -23.80
C TYR A 142 15.85 -8.20 -25.31
N VAL A 143 17.05 -8.17 -25.87
CA VAL A 143 17.33 -8.54 -27.26
C VAL A 143 18.52 -9.50 -27.33
N ARG A 144 18.50 -10.42 -28.29
CA ARG A 144 19.65 -11.28 -28.59
C ARG A 144 20.45 -10.65 -29.72
N THR A 145 21.74 -10.43 -29.51
CA THR A 145 22.66 -9.92 -30.53
C THR A 145 23.79 -10.93 -30.76
N ALA A 146 24.63 -10.70 -31.77
CA ALA A 146 25.83 -11.51 -31.99
C ALA A 146 26.80 -11.51 -30.79
N GLU A 147 26.73 -10.49 -29.92
CA GLU A 147 27.54 -10.35 -28.70
C GLU A 147 26.88 -10.97 -27.46
N GLY A 148 25.68 -11.56 -27.60
CA GLY A 148 24.93 -12.18 -26.51
C GLY A 148 23.63 -11.44 -26.14
N LEU A 149 23.11 -11.75 -24.95
CA LEU A 149 21.86 -11.17 -24.44
C LEU A 149 22.10 -9.75 -23.93
N LYS A 150 21.31 -8.78 -24.40
CA LYS A 150 21.32 -7.41 -23.88
C LYS A 150 19.97 -7.11 -23.22
N ILE A 151 20.00 -6.46 -22.06
CA ILE A 151 18.80 -6.11 -21.28
C ILE A 151 18.64 -4.59 -21.29
N TRP A 152 17.41 -4.12 -21.50
CA TRP A 152 17.07 -2.71 -21.36
C TRP A 152 16.98 -2.36 -19.87
N VAL A 153 17.97 -1.59 -19.37
CA VAL A 153 18.02 -1.14 -17.98
C VAL A 153 17.59 0.33 -17.90
N PRO A 154 16.33 0.63 -17.52
CA PRO A 154 15.86 2.00 -17.45
C PRO A 154 16.46 2.74 -16.24
N ARG A 155 16.85 3.99 -16.46
CA ARG A 155 17.14 4.94 -15.38
C ARG A 155 15.90 5.77 -15.12
N ARG A 156 15.37 5.69 -13.90
CA ARG A 156 14.25 6.51 -13.41
C ARG A 156 14.60 8.00 -13.43
N SER A 157 13.59 8.84 -13.50
CA SER A 157 13.76 10.29 -13.39
C SER A 157 14.19 10.70 -11.98
N ARG A 158 14.97 11.79 -11.86
CA ARG A 158 15.30 12.43 -10.58
C ARG A 158 14.08 13.02 -9.87
N HIS A 159 13.00 13.30 -10.62
CA HIS A 159 11.74 13.83 -10.10
C HIS A 159 10.77 12.74 -9.65
N PHE A 160 11.19 11.47 -9.66
CA PHE A 160 10.32 10.37 -9.24
C PHE A 160 10.22 10.29 -7.71
N ILE A 161 8.99 10.24 -7.20
CA ILE A 161 8.70 10.45 -5.77
C ILE A 161 9.21 9.30 -4.87
N HIS A 162 9.00 8.03 -5.26
CA HIS A 162 9.21 6.91 -4.32
C HIS A 162 10.63 6.33 -4.33
N VAL A 163 11.42 6.55 -5.39
CA VAL A 163 12.85 6.15 -5.50
C VAL A 163 13.50 7.00 -6.62
N PRO A 164 13.92 8.24 -6.33
CA PRO A 164 14.66 9.04 -7.30
C PRO A 164 16.08 8.49 -7.50
N TRP A 165 16.69 8.76 -8.66
CA TRP A 165 18.13 8.49 -8.81
C TRP A 165 18.94 9.52 -8.04
N HIS A 166 19.80 9.03 -7.15
CA HIS A 166 20.91 9.78 -6.59
C HIS A 166 22.16 9.40 -7.39
N ALA A 167 22.84 10.41 -7.93
CA ALA A 167 24.07 10.26 -8.69
C ALA A 167 25.27 10.23 -7.75
#